data_AF-A0AAW4FAF4-F1
#
_entry.id   AF-A0AAW4FAF4-F1
#
_cell.length_a   1.000
_cell.length_b   1.000
_cell.length_c   1.000
_cell.angle_alpha   90.00
_cell.angle_beta   90.00
_cell.angle_gamma   90.00
#
_symmetry.space_group_name_H-M   'P 1'
#
loop_
_entity.id
_entity.type
_entity.pdbx_description
1 polymer ?
#
loop_
_entity_poly.entity_id
_entity_poly.type
_entity_poly.pdbx_seq_one_letter_code
_entity_poly.pdbx_strand_id
1 'polypeptide(L)'
;NTSLNKHSAHWFTLTPDLSGMHIRLTEAGAIPAEEWLLACDAASRLRCVSELLWLNAMLPWYNRVTDALTDICRQEHLYFRPVAVGFCLTSVAARPGNIWQQQLTSLTALPPSAGVSSQVLPLPDILLSGIPRHRGLSHWHRLCRQTGLIVGVFLLLAMLASFMNNQRLVRSVGEHLTAWHRMRGYSSELKTTALQRLQADSQLLNDWQQHGVPQRYGLGLYQGMWLIPPVERATGEWVAPLPPRPVIQKVTQTPKTVRLNSLALFDAGKWTLKPGATKWLVNALVDIKAKAG
;
A
#
# COMPACT_ATOMS: atom_id res chain seq x y z
N ASN A 1 27.62 -15.67 61.52
CA ASN A 1 27.01 -16.80 62.26
C ASN A 1 25.51 -16.57 62.37
N THR A 2 24.58 -17.22 61.68
CA THR A 2 24.56 -18.51 60.95
C THR A 2 23.25 -18.57 60.11
N SER A 3 23.09 -17.75 59.06
CA SER A 3 21.97 -17.93 58.10
C SER A 3 22.39 -18.66 56.82
N LEU A 4 23.66 -18.57 56.42
CA LEU A 4 24.17 -19.12 55.14
C LEU A 4 24.15 -20.66 55.04
N ASN A 5 23.90 -21.38 56.15
CA ASN A 5 24.03 -22.84 56.23
C ASN A 5 22.70 -23.58 56.46
N LYS A 6 21.55 -22.90 56.38
CA LYS A 6 20.24 -23.56 56.52
C LYS A 6 19.79 -24.15 55.17
N HIS A 7 20.34 -25.31 54.83
CA HIS A 7 19.82 -26.28 53.83
C HIS A 7 19.34 -25.75 52.46
N SER A 8 19.83 -24.63 51.96
CA SER A 8 19.56 -24.21 50.58
C SER A 8 20.53 -24.92 49.64
N ALA A 9 20.03 -25.71 48.70
CA ALA A 9 20.85 -26.29 47.65
C ALA A 9 21.62 -25.18 46.90
N HIS A 10 22.95 -25.31 46.81
CA HIS A 10 23.79 -24.32 46.15
C HIS A 10 23.67 -24.47 44.63
N TRP A 11 23.35 -23.36 43.96
CA TRP A 11 23.28 -23.27 42.51
C TRP A 11 24.46 -22.44 41.98
N PHE A 12 25.20 -23.05 41.06
CA PHE A 12 26.33 -22.44 40.38
C PHE A 12 25.88 -22.10 38.96
N THR A 13 25.92 -20.83 38.57
CA THR A 13 25.44 -20.38 37.28
C THR A 13 26.57 -19.91 36.37
N LEU A 14 26.48 -20.31 35.10
CA LEU A 14 27.26 -19.75 34.01
C LEU A 14 26.29 -18.93 33.13
N THR A 15 26.47 -17.61 33.12
CA THR A 15 25.65 -16.68 32.33
C THR A 15 26.52 -15.93 31.34
N PRO A 16 26.06 -15.68 30.10
CA PRO A 16 26.85 -14.95 29.10
C PRO A 16 27.18 -13.51 29.53
N ASP A 17 26.40 -12.93 30.45
CA ASP A 17 26.57 -11.57 30.94
C ASP A 17 27.70 -11.43 31.98
N LEU A 18 28.09 -12.53 32.64
CA LEU A 18 29.10 -12.54 33.69
C LEU A 18 30.20 -13.55 33.34
N SER A 19 31.44 -13.07 33.21
CA SER A 19 32.58 -13.91 32.88
C SER A 19 32.98 -14.78 34.07
N GLY A 20 32.90 -16.10 33.91
CA GLY A 20 33.34 -17.07 34.91
C GLY A 20 32.19 -17.76 35.64
N MET A 21 32.54 -18.59 36.61
CA MET A 21 31.56 -19.33 37.41
C MET A 21 31.10 -18.47 38.59
N HIS A 22 29.79 -18.24 38.67
CA HIS A 22 29.18 -17.48 39.76
C HIS A 22 28.28 -18.36 40.59
N ILE A 23 28.28 -18.13 41.90
CA ILE A 23 27.41 -18.79 42.86
C ILE A 23 26.27 -17.85 43.16
N ARG A 24 25.05 -18.33 42.98
CA ARG A 24 23.86 -17.56 43.33
C ARG A 24 23.32 -18.04 44.67
N LEU A 25 23.58 -17.25 45.69
CA LEU A 25 23.03 -17.45 47.03
C LEU A 25 21.69 -16.73 47.10
N THR A 26 20.68 -17.38 47.69
CA THR A 26 19.32 -16.83 47.84
C THR A 26 19.28 -15.47 48.54
N GLU A 27 20.27 -15.17 49.40
CA GLU A 27 20.33 -13.93 50.18
C GLU A 27 21.37 -12.91 49.66
N ALA A 28 22.40 -13.33 48.91
CA ALA A 28 23.58 -12.50 48.61
C ALA A 28 23.82 -12.19 47.13
N GLY A 29 22.94 -12.64 46.23
CA GLY A 29 23.11 -12.42 44.79
C GLY A 29 24.16 -13.32 44.15
N ALA A 30 24.68 -12.91 42.98
CA ALA A 30 25.69 -13.65 42.23
C ALA A 30 27.10 -13.24 42.66
N ILE A 31 27.84 -14.15 43.28
CA ILE A 31 29.21 -13.93 43.77
C ILE A 31 30.16 -14.79 42.92
N PRO A 32 31.31 -14.28 42.46
CA PRO A 32 32.29 -15.11 41.77
C PRO A 32 32.79 -16.25 42.69
N ALA A 33 33.08 -17.41 42.10
CA ALA A 33 33.43 -18.61 42.88
C ALA A 33 34.67 -18.43 43.77
N GLU A 34 35.62 -17.58 43.37
CA GLU A 34 36.83 -17.26 44.14
C GLU A 34 36.52 -16.48 45.43
N GLU A 35 35.67 -15.46 45.33
CA GLU A 35 35.23 -14.68 46.49
C GLU A 35 34.36 -15.50 47.44
N TRP A 36 33.55 -16.42 46.90
CA TRP A 36 32.79 -17.35 47.71
C TRP A 36 33.68 -18.30 48.52
N LEU A 37 34.76 -18.82 47.91
CA LEU A 37 35.72 -19.67 48.61
C LEU A 37 36.39 -18.94 49.78
N LEU A 38 36.68 -17.64 49.62
CA LEU A 38 37.23 -16.77 50.67
C LEU A 38 36.19 -16.45 51.76
N ALA A 39 34.91 -16.37 51.40
CA ALA A 39 33.81 -16.11 52.33
C ALA A 39 33.35 -17.35 53.12
N CYS A 40 33.79 -18.56 52.75
CA CYS A 40 33.44 -19.79 53.47
C CYS A 40 34.14 -19.87 54.84
N ASP A 41 33.35 -20.16 55.89
CA ASP A 41 33.87 -20.42 57.24
C ASP A 41 34.84 -21.62 57.25
N ALA A 42 35.78 -21.62 58.20
CA ALA A 42 36.80 -22.68 58.34
C ALA A 42 36.19 -24.10 58.43
N ALA A 43 35.02 -24.23 59.06
CA ALA A 43 34.30 -25.51 59.18
C ALA A 43 33.68 -25.98 57.84
N SER A 44 33.29 -25.06 56.96
CA SER A 44 32.68 -25.35 55.65
C SER A 44 33.67 -25.31 54.48
N ARG A 45 34.91 -24.84 54.72
CA ARG A 45 35.90 -24.63 53.67
C ARG A 45 36.23 -25.90 52.88
N LEU A 46 36.30 -27.05 53.55
CA LEU A 46 36.53 -28.34 52.88
C LEU A 46 35.39 -28.69 51.91
N ARG A 47 34.13 -28.44 52.32
CA ARG A 47 32.95 -28.62 51.46
C ARG A 47 33.00 -27.67 50.27
N CYS A 48 33.27 -26.38 50.50
CA CYS A 48 33.37 -25.38 49.43
C CYS A 48 34.46 -25.74 48.40
N VAL A 49 35.63 -26.17 48.85
CA VAL A 49 36.72 -26.63 47.98
C VAL A 49 36.30 -27.87 47.18
N SER A 50 35.64 -28.84 47.82
CA SER A 50 35.16 -30.04 47.13
C SER A 50 34.12 -29.72 46.06
N GLU A 51 33.16 -28.84 46.35
CA GLU A 51 32.14 -28.40 45.41
C GLU A 51 32.75 -27.69 44.21
N LEU A 52 33.73 -26.82 44.44
CA LEU A 52 34.46 -26.13 43.38
C LEU A 52 35.27 -27.10 42.51
N LEU A 53 35.91 -28.12 43.11
CA LEU A 53 36.63 -29.15 42.38
C LEU A 53 35.69 -29.95 41.47
N TRP A 54 34.52 -30.32 41.98
CA TRP A 54 33.48 -31.01 41.20
C TRP A 54 33.00 -30.18 40.02
N LEU A 55 32.82 -28.89 40.22
CA LEU A 55 32.41 -27.97 39.15
C LEU A 55 33.50 -27.78 38.10
N ASN A 56 34.76 -27.68 38.54
CA ASN A 56 35.89 -27.58 37.63
C ASN A 56 36.03 -28.85 36.77
N ALA A 57 35.71 -30.03 37.32
CA ALA A 57 35.66 -31.26 36.56
C ALA A 57 34.43 -31.35 35.62
N MET A 58 33.28 -30.80 36.04
CA MET A 58 32.06 -30.78 35.23
C MET A 58 32.13 -29.83 34.05
N LEU A 59 32.79 -28.68 34.16
CA LEU A 59 32.75 -27.63 33.14
C LEU A 59 33.32 -28.07 31.77
N PRO A 60 34.49 -28.74 31.69
CA PRO A 60 34.99 -29.29 30.42
C PRO A 60 34.12 -30.42 29.85
N TRP A 61 33.47 -31.19 30.72
CA TRP A 61 32.51 -32.21 30.28
C TRP A 61 31.25 -31.58 29.70
N TYR A 62 30.69 -30.58 30.39
CA TYR A 62 29.53 -29.82 29.95
C TYR A 62 29.78 -29.22 28.57
N ASN A 63 30.90 -28.50 28.39
CA ASN A 63 31.25 -27.89 27.10
C ASN A 63 31.31 -28.93 25.98
N ARG A 64 31.96 -30.08 26.20
CA ARG A 64 32.00 -31.16 25.19
C ARG A 64 30.63 -31.69 24.82
N VAL A 65 29.76 -31.91 25.81
CA VAL A 65 28.40 -32.40 25.57
C VAL A 65 27.56 -31.35 24.84
N THR A 66 27.65 -30.08 25.24
CA THR A 66 26.92 -29.01 24.57
C THR A 66 27.41 -28.75 23.16
N ASP A 67 28.72 -28.80 22.93
CA ASP A 67 29.28 -28.61 21.59
C ASP A 67 28.77 -29.70 20.66
N ALA A 68 28.82 -30.96 21.09
CA ALA A 68 28.27 -32.09 20.35
C ALA A 68 26.77 -31.93 20.06
N LEU A 69 25.97 -31.49 21.04
CA LEU A 69 24.53 -31.24 20.85
C LEU A 69 24.28 -30.06 19.90
N THR A 70 25.03 -28.97 20.03
CA THR A 70 24.89 -27.82 19.13
C THR A 70 25.27 -28.15 17.70
N ASP A 71 26.27 -29.01 17.50
CA ASP A 71 26.65 -29.47 16.16
C ASP A 71 25.55 -30.34 15.53
N ILE A 72 24.91 -31.22 16.31
CA ILE A 72 23.73 -31.99 15.85
C ILE A 72 22.58 -31.04 15.50
N CYS A 73 22.23 -30.10 16.39
CA CYS A 73 21.15 -29.16 16.13
C CYS A 73 21.42 -28.25 14.93
N ARG A 74 22.69 -27.87 14.69
CA ARG A 74 23.10 -27.09 13.51
C ARG A 74 22.85 -27.87 12.22
N GLN A 75 23.10 -29.18 12.21
CA GLN A 75 22.80 -30.05 11.07
C GLN A 75 21.29 -30.12 10.79
N GLU A 76 20.45 -30.02 11.82
CA GLU A 76 18.99 -30.02 11.71
C GLU A 76 18.36 -28.62 11.56
N HIS A 77 19.17 -27.57 11.31
CA HIS A 77 18.73 -26.16 11.21
C HIS A 77 18.01 -25.62 12.46
N LEU A 78 18.21 -26.25 13.62
CA LEU A 78 17.69 -25.79 14.90
C LEU A 78 18.75 -24.94 15.59
N TYR A 79 18.51 -23.62 15.67
CA TYR A 79 19.41 -22.72 16.37
C TYR A 79 19.12 -22.74 17.88
N PHE A 80 19.90 -23.52 18.63
CA PHE A 80 19.89 -23.51 20.09
C PHE A 80 21.01 -22.62 20.61
N ARG A 81 20.68 -21.56 21.36
CA ARG A 81 21.66 -20.75 22.10
C ARG A 81 21.33 -20.86 23.60
N PRO A 82 22.18 -21.50 24.42
CA PRO A 82 21.93 -21.57 25.86
C PRO A 82 21.96 -20.15 26.43
N VAL A 83 20.87 -19.77 27.10
CA VAL A 83 20.70 -18.44 27.71
C VAL A 83 21.40 -18.39 29.08
N ALA A 84 21.23 -19.44 29.88
CA ALA A 84 21.83 -19.58 31.19
C ALA A 84 22.00 -21.07 31.51
N VAL A 85 23.07 -21.39 32.23
CA VAL A 85 23.36 -22.75 32.69
C VAL A 85 23.45 -22.71 34.20
N GLY A 86 22.85 -23.70 34.87
CA GLY A 86 22.96 -23.85 36.32
C GLY A 86 23.31 -25.28 36.71
N PHE A 87 24.30 -25.42 37.57
CA PHE A 87 24.70 -26.66 38.20
C PHE A 87 24.21 -26.67 39.65
N CYS A 88 23.61 -27.78 40.06
CA CYS A 88 23.19 -28.00 41.44
C CYS A 88 23.86 -29.27 41.96
N LEU A 89 24.74 -29.12 42.95
CA LEU A 89 25.45 -30.24 43.55
C LEU A 89 24.59 -30.85 44.65
N THR A 90 23.73 -31.80 44.27
CA THR A 90 22.86 -32.55 45.17
C THR A 90 23.02 -34.05 44.96
N SER A 91 22.75 -34.85 46.00
CA SER A 91 22.79 -36.29 45.90
C SER A 91 21.58 -36.80 45.13
N VAL A 92 21.82 -37.34 43.94
CA VAL A 92 20.79 -37.93 43.08
C VAL A 92 20.92 -39.44 43.09
N ALA A 93 19.78 -40.15 43.11
CA ALA A 93 19.75 -41.60 42.99
C ALA A 93 20.39 -42.05 41.66
N ALA A 94 21.18 -43.12 41.69
CA ALA A 94 21.79 -43.63 40.48
C ALA A 94 20.72 -44.13 39.50
N ARG A 95 20.87 -43.78 38.22
CA ARG A 95 19.96 -44.20 37.15
C ARG A 95 20.75 -44.87 36.02
N PRO A 96 20.25 -45.98 35.47
CA PRO A 96 20.90 -46.62 34.33
C PRO A 96 20.94 -45.62 33.14
N GLY A 97 22.09 -45.53 32.47
CA GLY A 97 22.28 -44.65 31.33
C GLY A 97 22.59 -43.18 31.67
N ASN A 98 22.90 -42.83 32.91
CA ASN A 98 23.32 -41.48 33.25
C ASN A 98 24.71 -41.17 32.67
N ILE A 99 24.76 -40.22 31.72
CA ILE A 99 25.98 -39.79 31.02
C ILE A 99 27.05 -39.23 31.94
N TRP A 100 26.66 -38.56 33.03
CA TRP A 100 27.62 -38.06 34.02
C TRP A 100 28.21 -39.20 34.85
N GLN A 101 27.41 -40.21 35.18
CA GLN A 101 27.90 -41.39 35.89
C GLN A 101 28.85 -42.22 35.02
N GLN A 102 28.58 -42.34 33.73
CA GLN A 102 29.51 -42.99 32.78
C GLN A 102 30.84 -42.23 32.73
N GLN A 103 30.79 -40.89 32.71
CA GLN A 103 32.00 -40.06 32.78
C GLN A 103 32.73 -40.20 34.12
N LEU A 104 32.01 -40.36 35.23
CA LEU A 104 32.65 -40.59 36.52
C LEU A 104 33.30 -41.95 36.62
N THR A 105 32.63 -42.99 36.13
CA THR A 105 33.22 -44.33 36.06
C THR A 105 34.45 -44.33 35.14
N SER A 106 34.46 -43.56 34.05
CA SER A 106 35.65 -43.46 33.19
C SER A 106 36.81 -42.71 33.86
N LEU A 107 36.53 -41.72 34.71
CA LEU A 107 37.56 -40.97 35.44
C LEU A 107 38.07 -41.66 36.71
N THR A 108 37.19 -42.36 37.43
CA THR A 108 37.48 -42.93 38.76
C THR A 108 37.59 -44.45 38.78
N ALA A 109 37.27 -45.13 37.67
CA ALA A 109 37.15 -46.58 37.54
C ALA A 109 36.15 -47.24 38.51
N LEU A 110 35.41 -46.46 39.30
CA LEU A 110 34.47 -46.92 40.31
C LEU A 110 33.03 -46.58 39.88
N PRO A 111 32.12 -47.57 39.84
CA PRO A 111 30.72 -47.28 39.59
C PRO A 111 30.11 -46.57 40.81
N PRO A 112 29.31 -45.50 40.60
CA PRO A 112 28.63 -44.83 41.70
C PRO A 112 27.66 -45.78 42.41
N SER A 113 27.62 -45.70 43.74
CA SER A 113 26.73 -46.54 44.56
C SER A 113 25.26 -46.27 44.21
N ALA A 114 24.47 -47.34 44.02
CA ALA A 114 23.03 -47.30 43.73
C ALA A 114 22.20 -46.91 44.97
N GLY A 115 22.57 -45.82 45.63
CA GLY A 115 21.84 -45.28 46.77
C GLY A 115 20.50 -44.70 46.35
N VAL A 116 19.45 -44.98 47.13
CA VAL A 116 18.13 -44.37 46.97
C VAL A 116 18.15 -43.00 47.64
N SER A 117 18.24 -41.93 46.84
CA SER A 117 17.97 -40.57 47.33
C SER A 117 16.47 -40.30 47.17
N SER A 118 15.73 -40.25 48.29
CA SER A 118 14.29 -39.93 48.33
C SER A 118 14.02 -38.42 48.47
N GLN A 119 15.07 -37.60 48.32
CA GLN A 119 14.98 -36.17 48.54
C GLN A 119 14.41 -35.46 47.30
N VAL A 120 13.48 -34.54 47.53
CA VAL A 120 12.90 -33.70 46.47
C VAL A 120 14.01 -32.81 45.88
N LEU A 121 14.19 -32.85 44.56
CA LEU A 121 15.19 -32.04 43.89
C LEU A 121 14.82 -30.55 44.00
N PRO A 122 15.79 -29.66 44.24
CA PRO A 122 15.54 -28.22 44.27
C PRO A 122 15.09 -27.74 42.89
N LEU A 123 14.09 -26.86 42.86
CA LEU A 123 13.61 -26.26 41.63
C LEU A 123 14.62 -25.20 41.13
N PRO A 124 14.90 -25.12 39.82
CA PRO A 124 15.86 -24.15 39.25
C PRO A 124 15.27 -22.73 39.15
N ASP A 125 14.66 -22.22 40.22
CA ASP A 125 14.01 -20.89 40.23
C ASP A 125 14.98 -19.75 39.91
N ILE A 126 16.24 -19.94 40.29
CA ILE A 126 17.33 -19.00 40.05
C ILE A 126 17.58 -18.81 38.55
N LEU A 127 17.42 -19.86 37.74
CA LEU A 127 17.60 -19.80 36.28
C LEU A 127 16.40 -19.15 35.59
N LEU A 128 15.20 -19.23 36.17
CA LEU A 128 13.99 -18.60 35.63
C LEU A 128 14.14 -17.08 35.54
N SER A 129 14.91 -16.46 36.45
CA SER A 129 15.23 -15.04 36.40
C SER A 129 16.06 -14.64 35.17
N GLY A 130 16.86 -15.57 34.65
CA GLY A 130 17.71 -15.36 33.47
C GLY A 130 17.01 -15.63 32.14
N ILE A 131 15.81 -16.22 32.16
CA ILE A 131 15.04 -16.43 30.94
C ILE A 131 14.65 -15.06 30.39
N PRO A 132 15.05 -14.70 29.15
CA PRO A 132 14.63 -13.45 28.55
C PRO A 132 13.12 -13.46 28.51
N ARG A 133 12.50 -12.57 29.29
CA ARG A 133 11.07 -12.26 29.16
C ARG A 133 10.92 -11.53 27.83
N HIS A 134 10.93 -12.28 26.74
CA HIS A 134 10.65 -11.74 25.44
C HIS A 134 9.18 -11.31 25.43
N ARG A 135 8.91 -10.06 25.86
CA ARG A 135 7.83 -9.26 25.26
C ARG A 135 8.26 -8.90 23.84
N GLY A 136 8.49 -9.91 23.02
CA GLY A 136 8.73 -9.72 21.61
C GLY A 136 7.46 -9.10 21.05
N LEU A 137 7.55 -7.91 20.45
CA LEU A 137 6.52 -7.47 19.51
C LEU A 137 6.33 -8.63 18.53
N SER A 138 5.18 -9.32 18.66
CA SER A 138 4.83 -10.48 17.85
C SER A 138 5.16 -10.21 16.39
N HIS A 139 5.63 -11.23 15.67
CA HIS A 139 5.88 -11.17 14.23
C HIS A 139 4.72 -10.48 13.48
N TRP A 140 3.49 -10.72 13.95
CA TRP A 140 2.26 -10.05 13.50
C TRP A 140 2.28 -8.52 13.62
N HIS A 141 2.73 -7.96 14.75
CA HIS A 141 2.81 -6.51 14.91
C HIS A 141 3.83 -5.88 13.96
N ARG A 142 4.96 -6.56 13.71
CA ARG A 142 5.97 -6.07 12.76
C ARG A 142 5.43 -6.10 11.34
N LEU A 143 4.74 -7.17 10.96
CA LEU A 143 4.11 -7.31 9.66
C LEU A 143 3.01 -6.25 9.46
N CYS A 144 2.09 -6.11 10.40
CA CYS A 144 1.04 -5.09 10.33
C CYS A 144 1.62 -3.67 10.21
N ARG A 145 2.71 -3.36 10.93
CA ARG A 145 3.39 -2.07 10.80
C ARG A 145 3.98 -1.88 9.40
N GLN A 146 4.64 -2.89 8.85
CA GLN A 146 5.21 -2.80 7.49
C GLN A 146 4.12 -2.68 6.43
N THR A 147 3.07 -3.50 6.50
CA THR A 147 1.91 -3.41 5.60
C THR A 147 1.24 -2.06 5.71
N GLY A 148 1.03 -1.54 6.93
CA GLY A 148 0.46 -0.21 7.15
C GLY A 148 1.32 0.91 6.55
N LEU A 149 2.65 0.82 6.66
CA LEU A 149 3.57 1.79 6.07
C LEU A 149 3.49 1.77 4.54
N ILE A 150 3.51 0.57 3.93
CA ILE A 150 3.42 0.41 2.47
C ILE A 150 2.08 0.94 1.94
N VAL A 151 0.96 0.59 2.59
CA VAL A 151 -0.37 1.06 2.23
C VAL A 151 -0.47 2.58 2.39
N GLY A 152 0.09 3.14 3.46
CA GLY A 152 0.12 4.59 3.70
C GLY A 152 0.89 5.34 2.62
N VAL A 153 2.09 4.87 2.25
CA VAL A 153 2.90 5.46 1.17
C VAL A 153 2.18 5.38 -0.18
N PHE A 154 1.57 4.24 -0.49
CA PHE A 154 0.78 4.07 -1.71
C PHE A 154 -0.40 5.04 -1.78
N LEU A 155 -1.15 5.18 -0.68
CA LEU A 155 -2.29 6.09 -0.60
C LEU A 155 -1.86 7.55 -0.74
N LEU A 156 -0.74 7.94 -0.12
CA LEU A 156 -0.17 9.28 -0.24
C LEU A 156 0.23 9.60 -1.70
N LEU A 157 0.91 8.68 -2.39
CA LEU A 157 1.27 8.84 -3.80
C LEU A 157 0.04 8.93 -4.70
N ALA A 158 -0.98 8.10 -4.46
CA ALA A 158 -2.24 8.13 -5.21
C ALA A 158 -2.98 9.47 -5.02
N MET A 159 -3.05 9.98 -3.79
CA MET A 159 -3.62 11.30 -3.50
C MET A 159 -2.86 12.42 -4.20
N LEU A 160 -1.52 12.38 -4.19
CA LEU A 160 -0.70 13.39 -4.85
C LEU A 160 -0.91 13.39 -6.37
N ALA A 161 -0.97 12.21 -6.99
CA ALA A 161 -1.26 12.07 -8.42
C ALA A 161 -2.66 12.61 -8.77
N SER A 162 -3.68 12.28 -7.97
CA SER A 162 -5.04 12.81 -8.14
C SER A 162 -5.08 14.33 -7.97
N PHE A 163 -4.38 14.87 -6.98
CA PHE A 163 -4.27 16.31 -6.77
C PHE A 163 -3.61 17.01 -7.98
N MET A 164 -2.49 16.50 -8.47
CA MET A 164 -1.82 17.05 -9.65
C MET A 164 -2.74 17.03 -10.88
N ASN A 165 -3.51 15.97 -11.07
CA ASN A 165 -4.42 15.83 -12.19
C ASN A 165 -5.62 16.79 -12.09
N ASN A 166 -6.22 16.94 -10.91
CA ASN A 166 -7.27 17.93 -10.65
C ASN A 166 -6.77 19.37 -10.84
N GLN A 167 -5.54 19.66 -10.41
CA GLN A 167 -4.90 20.96 -10.64
C GLN A 167 -4.68 21.25 -12.13
N ARG A 168 -4.28 20.24 -12.92
CA ARG A 168 -4.15 20.39 -14.37
C ARG A 168 -5.49 20.68 -15.02
N LEU A 169 -6.56 19.96 -14.62
CA LEU A 169 -7.92 20.18 -15.12
C LEU A 169 -8.40 21.62 -14.85
N VAL A 170 -8.24 22.10 -13.62
CA VAL A 170 -8.64 23.47 -13.25
C VAL A 170 -7.88 24.51 -14.08
N ARG A 171 -6.57 24.32 -14.28
CA ARG A 171 -5.77 25.23 -15.11
C ARG A 171 -6.19 25.21 -16.57
N SER A 172 -6.36 24.04 -17.18
CA SER A 172 -6.74 23.95 -18.60
C SER A 172 -8.11 24.56 -18.87
N VAL A 173 -9.10 24.28 -18.00
CA VAL A 173 -10.45 24.87 -18.13
C VAL A 173 -10.41 26.38 -17.88
N GLY A 174 -9.62 26.84 -16.90
CA GLY A 174 -9.40 28.27 -16.65
C GLY A 174 -8.74 28.99 -17.83
N GLU A 175 -7.75 28.37 -18.47
CA GLU A 175 -7.12 28.87 -19.69
C GLU A 175 -8.11 28.94 -20.85
N HIS A 176 -8.94 27.91 -21.05
CA HIS A 176 -9.99 27.91 -22.08
C HIS A 176 -11.06 29.01 -21.83
N LEU A 177 -11.46 29.21 -20.57
CA LEU A 177 -12.38 30.28 -20.16
C LEU A 177 -11.79 31.68 -20.40
N THR A 178 -10.53 31.90 -20.03
CA THR A 178 -9.87 33.20 -20.24
C THR A 178 -9.62 33.46 -21.72
N ALA A 179 -9.25 32.44 -22.50
CA ALA A 179 -9.12 32.51 -23.95
C ALA A 179 -10.46 32.89 -24.60
N TRP A 180 -11.57 32.26 -24.17
CA TRP A 180 -12.91 32.60 -24.61
C TRP A 180 -13.27 34.06 -24.31
N HIS A 181 -13.05 34.52 -23.08
CA HIS A 181 -13.34 35.90 -22.69
C HIS A 181 -12.53 36.94 -23.49
N ARG A 182 -11.25 36.66 -23.78
CA ARG A 182 -10.41 37.55 -24.62
C ARG A 182 -10.85 37.58 -26.09
N MET A 183 -11.36 36.46 -26.61
CA MET A 183 -11.80 36.33 -28.01
C MET A 183 -13.22 36.87 -28.27
N ARG A 184 -13.92 37.41 -27.26
CA ARG A 184 -15.27 37.99 -27.39
C ARG A 184 -15.36 39.09 -28.47
N GLY A 185 -14.23 39.73 -28.81
CA GLY A 185 -14.14 40.81 -29.82
C GLY A 185 -13.45 40.47 -31.16
N TYR A 186 -12.97 39.24 -31.39
CA TYR A 186 -12.18 38.88 -32.59
C TYR A 186 -12.89 37.86 -33.52
N SER A 187 -12.28 37.60 -34.68
CA SER A 187 -12.85 36.95 -35.89
C SER A 187 -13.50 35.57 -35.73
N SER A 188 -14.33 35.21 -36.73
CA SER A 188 -15.25 34.06 -36.71
C SER A 188 -14.60 32.68 -36.53
N GLU A 189 -13.42 32.42 -37.13
CA GLU A 189 -12.82 31.07 -37.15
C GLU A 189 -12.08 30.69 -35.85
N LEU A 190 -11.42 31.66 -35.22
CA LEU A 190 -10.79 31.47 -33.91
C LEU A 190 -11.85 31.30 -32.82
N LYS A 191 -12.97 32.01 -32.96
CA LYS A 191 -14.11 31.94 -32.05
C LYS A 191 -14.79 30.57 -32.07
N THR A 192 -15.00 29.96 -33.25
CA THR A 192 -15.60 28.62 -33.36
C THR A 192 -14.71 27.57 -32.73
N THR A 193 -13.38 27.67 -32.93
CA THR A 193 -12.41 26.73 -32.35
C THR A 193 -12.36 26.83 -30.81
N ALA A 194 -12.39 28.05 -30.27
CA ALA A 194 -12.43 28.26 -28.81
C ALA A 194 -13.74 27.77 -28.19
N LEU A 195 -14.87 27.98 -28.87
CA LEU A 195 -16.18 27.51 -28.44
C LEU A 195 -16.27 25.97 -28.47
N GLN A 196 -15.77 25.32 -29.51
CA GLN A 196 -15.73 23.86 -29.61
C GLN A 196 -14.96 23.22 -28.45
N ARG A 197 -13.83 23.82 -28.03
CA ARG A 197 -13.06 23.33 -26.88
C ARG A 197 -13.85 23.47 -25.57
N LEU A 198 -14.53 24.59 -25.38
CA LEU A 198 -15.33 24.84 -24.18
C LEU A 198 -16.58 23.94 -24.11
N GLN A 199 -17.17 23.62 -25.27
CA GLN A 199 -18.25 22.63 -25.40
C GLN A 199 -17.76 21.20 -25.13
N ALA A 200 -16.56 20.85 -25.58
CA ALA A 200 -15.96 19.55 -25.26
C ALA A 200 -15.70 19.42 -23.75
N ASP A 201 -15.20 20.47 -23.10
CA ASP A 201 -14.99 20.50 -21.65
C ASP A 201 -16.31 20.38 -20.89
N SER A 202 -17.38 21.04 -21.34
CA SER A 202 -18.70 20.94 -20.70
C SER A 202 -19.31 19.54 -20.83
N GLN A 203 -19.17 18.91 -21.99
CA GLN A 203 -19.60 17.53 -22.21
C GLN A 203 -18.83 16.56 -21.30
N LEU A 204 -17.51 16.70 -21.19
CA LEU A 204 -16.69 15.87 -20.31
C LEU A 204 -17.09 16.00 -18.83
N LEU A 205 -17.35 17.22 -18.36
CA LEU A 205 -17.79 17.46 -16.99
C LEU A 205 -19.18 16.88 -16.72
N ASN A 206 -20.12 17.04 -17.67
CA ASN A 206 -21.46 16.45 -17.57
C ASN A 206 -21.42 14.92 -17.60
N ASP A 207 -20.58 14.33 -18.46
CA ASP A 207 -20.40 12.89 -18.53
C ASP A 207 -19.88 12.34 -17.19
N TRP A 208 -18.94 13.02 -16.54
CA TRP A 208 -18.43 12.62 -15.22
C TRP A 208 -19.45 12.84 -14.10
N GLN A 209 -20.35 13.81 -14.23
CA GLN A 209 -21.45 13.99 -13.29
C GLN A 209 -22.48 12.86 -13.39
N GLN A 210 -22.76 12.37 -14.61
CA GLN A 210 -23.75 11.33 -14.86
C GLN A 210 -23.21 9.91 -14.63
N HIS A 211 -21.98 9.62 -15.09
CA HIS A 211 -21.39 8.29 -15.05
C HIS A 211 -20.40 8.09 -13.90
N GLY A 212 -20.08 9.15 -13.17
CA GLY A 212 -19.10 9.14 -12.08
C GLY A 212 -17.70 9.58 -12.50
N VAL A 213 -16.93 10.04 -11.51
CA VAL A 213 -15.60 10.63 -11.71
C VAL A 213 -14.55 9.52 -11.92
N PRO A 214 -13.66 9.62 -12.93
CA PRO A 214 -12.57 8.68 -13.11
C PRO A 214 -11.65 8.59 -11.88
N GLN A 215 -11.14 7.41 -11.55
CA GLN A 215 -10.33 7.17 -10.34
C GLN A 215 -9.08 8.10 -10.24
N ARG A 216 -8.51 8.49 -11.38
CA ARG A 216 -7.40 9.46 -11.50
C ARG A 216 -7.71 10.89 -11.03
N TYR A 217 -8.97 11.23 -10.87
CA TYR A 217 -9.45 12.48 -10.27
C TYR A 217 -10.20 12.22 -8.95
N GLY A 218 -10.59 10.96 -8.73
CA GLY A 218 -11.16 10.44 -7.48
C GLY A 218 -10.18 10.45 -6.31
N LEU A 219 -10.59 9.94 -5.15
CA LEU A 219 -9.98 10.14 -3.82
C LEU A 219 -10.48 11.40 -3.07
N GLY A 220 -11.70 11.87 -3.36
CA GLY A 220 -12.33 13.00 -2.65
C GLY A 220 -11.76 14.38 -2.99
N LEU A 221 -10.78 14.45 -3.89
CA LEU A 221 -10.07 15.67 -4.30
C LEU A 221 -10.64 16.30 -5.59
N TYR A 222 -11.72 15.77 -6.14
CA TYR A 222 -12.29 16.23 -7.40
C TYR A 222 -12.85 17.66 -7.28
N GLN A 223 -12.33 18.57 -8.11
CA GLN A 223 -12.74 19.99 -8.13
C GLN A 223 -13.61 20.36 -9.33
N GLY A 224 -13.85 19.44 -10.26
CA GLY A 224 -14.56 19.75 -11.51
C GLY A 224 -16.02 20.17 -11.32
N MET A 225 -16.66 19.80 -10.21
CA MET A 225 -18.02 20.24 -9.86
C MET A 225 -18.14 21.78 -9.79
N TRP A 226 -17.09 22.47 -9.32
CA TRP A 226 -17.07 23.93 -9.24
C TRP A 226 -16.83 24.61 -10.59
N LEU A 227 -16.34 23.87 -11.58
CA LEU A 227 -16.09 24.36 -12.94
C LEU A 227 -17.34 24.32 -13.83
N ILE A 228 -18.38 23.56 -13.46
CA ILE A 228 -19.61 23.42 -14.27
C ILE A 228 -20.34 24.77 -14.43
N PRO A 229 -20.70 25.52 -13.37
CA PRO A 229 -21.44 26.77 -13.53
C PRO A 229 -20.73 27.86 -14.37
N PRO A 230 -19.40 28.11 -14.23
CA PRO A 230 -18.73 29.11 -15.07
C PRO A 230 -18.63 28.68 -16.54
N VAL A 231 -18.42 27.39 -16.82
CA VAL A 231 -18.39 26.87 -18.20
C VAL A 231 -19.78 26.95 -18.83
N GLU A 232 -20.83 26.54 -18.13
CA GLU A 232 -22.22 26.64 -18.62
C GLU A 232 -22.62 28.08 -18.91
N ARG A 233 -22.27 29.03 -18.02
CA ARG A 233 -22.48 30.47 -18.27
C ARG A 233 -21.76 30.95 -19.53
N ALA A 234 -20.50 30.58 -19.71
CA ALA A 234 -19.72 30.96 -20.89
C ALA A 234 -20.31 30.39 -22.19
N THR A 235 -20.83 29.16 -22.16
CA THR A 235 -21.51 28.53 -23.31
C THR A 235 -22.89 29.15 -23.58
N GLY A 236 -23.66 29.46 -22.53
CA GLY A 236 -25.01 30.03 -22.62
C GLY A 236 -25.04 31.50 -23.04
N GLU A 237 -23.99 32.27 -22.73
CA GLU A 237 -23.82 33.65 -23.22
C GLU A 237 -23.60 33.72 -24.73
N TRP A 238 -23.23 32.61 -25.38
CA TRP A 238 -23.10 32.56 -26.83
C TRP A 238 -24.47 32.42 -27.49
N VAL A 239 -25.00 33.55 -27.99
CA VAL A 239 -26.08 33.53 -28.98
C VAL A 239 -25.44 33.20 -30.32
N ALA A 240 -25.81 32.05 -30.91
CA ALA A 240 -25.42 31.71 -32.27
C ALA A 240 -25.71 32.91 -33.18
N PRO A 241 -24.75 33.37 -34.02
CA PRO A 241 -25.10 34.29 -35.09
C PRO A 241 -26.23 33.65 -35.86
N LEU A 242 -27.40 34.29 -35.89
CA LEU A 242 -28.51 33.86 -36.73
C LEU A 242 -27.89 33.56 -38.11
N PRO A 243 -28.05 32.34 -38.66
CA PRO A 243 -27.54 32.06 -39.99
C PRO A 243 -27.99 33.23 -40.87
N PRO A 244 -27.08 33.87 -41.64
CA PRO A 244 -27.49 34.94 -42.54
C PRO A 244 -28.69 34.34 -43.27
N ARG A 245 -29.87 34.97 -43.09
CA ARG A 245 -31.11 34.49 -43.72
C ARG A 245 -30.67 34.10 -45.11
N PRO A 246 -30.87 32.84 -45.55
CA PRO A 246 -30.48 32.49 -46.89
C PRO A 246 -31.07 33.62 -47.71
N VAL A 247 -30.20 34.38 -48.37
CA VAL A 247 -30.64 35.19 -49.48
C VAL A 247 -30.97 34.08 -50.45
N ILE A 248 -32.17 33.53 -50.29
CA ILE A 248 -32.85 32.82 -51.32
C ILE A 248 -32.94 33.96 -52.32
N GLN A 249 -31.95 34.02 -53.22
CA GLN A 249 -32.19 34.40 -54.58
C GLN A 249 -33.17 33.34 -55.09
N LYS A 250 -34.40 33.39 -54.55
CA LYS A 250 -35.59 33.08 -55.29
C LYS A 250 -35.51 34.18 -56.31
N VAL A 251 -34.79 33.91 -57.39
CA VAL A 251 -35.26 34.26 -58.70
C VAL A 251 -36.68 33.71 -58.66
N THR A 252 -37.59 34.56 -58.22
CA THR A 252 -39.00 34.34 -58.40
C THR A 252 -39.10 34.47 -59.90
N GLN A 253 -38.78 33.39 -60.63
CA GLN A 253 -39.37 33.18 -61.93
C GLN A 253 -40.83 32.96 -61.59
N THR A 254 -41.54 34.08 -61.38
CA THR A 254 -42.98 34.09 -61.52
C THR A 254 -43.25 33.37 -62.84
N PRO A 255 -44.15 32.38 -62.88
CA PRO A 255 -44.51 31.75 -64.13
C PRO A 255 -44.95 32.87 -65.07
N LYS A 256 -44.12 33.19 -66.07
CA LYS A 256 -44.39 34.27 -67.01
C LYS A 256 -45.50 33.78 -67.92
N THR A 257 -46.73 34.05 -67.53
CA THR A 257 -47.92 33.63 -68.27
C THR A 257 -47.95 34.41 -69.58
N VAL A 258 -47.71 33.74 -70.70
CA VAL A 258 -47.86 34.35 -72.02
C VAL A 258 -49.35 34.50 -72.29
N ARG A 259 -49.90 35.71 -72.08
CA ARG A 259 -51.29 36.03 -72.43
C ARG A 259 -51.39 36.34 -73.92
N LEU A 260 -52.02 35.45 -74.67
CA LEU A 260 -52.41 35.69 -76.06
C LEU A 260 -53.76 36.40 -76.10
N ASN A 261 -53.82 37.62 -76.61
CA ASN A 261 -55.07 38.37 -76.76
C ASN A 261 -55.83 37.89 -78.01
N SER A 262 -57.06 37.40 -77.82
CA SER A 262 -57.92 36.87 -78.89
C SER A 262 -58.26 37.89 -79.97
N LEU A 263 -58.44 39.17 -79.60
CA LEU A 263 -58.75 40.28 -80.52
C LEU A 263 -57.62 40.61 -81.52
N ALA A 264 -56.38 40.20 -81.21
CA ALA A 264 -55.24 40.38 -82.10
C ALA A 264 -55.04 39.19 -83.06
N LEU A 265 -55.48 37.99 -82.64
CA LEU A 265 -55.36 36.75 -83.42
C LEU A 265 -56.53 36.57 -84.41
N PHE A 266 -57.72 37.03 -84.03
CA PHE A 266 -58.97 36.79 -84.75
C PHE A 266 -59.80 38.07 -84.90
N ASP A 267 -60.59 38.16 -85.98
CA ASP A 267 -61.64 39.17 -86.10
C ASP A 267 -62.89 38.72 -85.32
N ALA A 268 -63.67 39.67 -84.79
CA ALA A 268 -64.84 39.35 -83.97
C ALA A 268 -65.81 38.42 -84.71
N GLY A 269 -66.10 37.24 -84.13
CA GLY A 269 -67.01 36.24 -84.69
C GLY A 269 -66.39 35.27 -85.70
N LYS A 270 -65.09 35.37 -86.01
CA LYS A 270 -64.36 34.44 -86.89
C LYS A 270 -63.26 33.71 -86.14
N TRP A 271 -63.01 32.46 -86.48
CA TRP A 271 -61.95 31.62 -85.89
C TRP A 271 -60.73 31.46 -86.82
N THR A 272 -60.73 32.13 -87.97
CA THR A 272 -59.61 32.15 -88.93
C THR A 272 -58.61 33.24 -88.57
N LEU A 273 -57.31 32.89 -88.55
CA LEU A 273 -56.22 33.80 -88.16
C LEU A 273 -56.04 34.98 -89.12
N LYS A 274 -55.79 36.19 -88.60
CA LYS A 274 -55.50 37.37 -89.42
C LYS A 274 -54.14 37.24 -90.16
N PRO A 275 -53.97 37.83 -91.36
CA PRO A 275 -52.74 37.74 -92.17
C PRO A 275 -51.49 38.45 -91.61
N GLY A 276 -51.43 38.74 -90.31
CA GLY A 276 -50.22 39.20 -89.60
C GLY A 276 -50.03 38.56 -88.22
N ALA A 277 -50.93 37.65 -87.83
CA ALA A 277 -50.99 37.04 -86.51
C ALA A 277 -50.03 35.85 -86.32
N THR A 278 -49.52 35.28 -87.42
CA THR A 278 -48.54 34.19 -87.43
C THR A 278 -47.22 34.55 -86.75
N LYS A 279 -46.77 35.80 -86.83
CA LYS A 279 -45.54 36.25 -86.16
C LYS A 279 -45.64 36.18 -84.63
N TRP A 280 -46.81 36.48 -84.08
CA TRP A 280 -47.08 36.42 -82.64
C TRP A 280 -47.16 34.97 -82.14
N LEU A 281 -47.76 34.09 -82.93
CA LEU A 281 -47.81 32.65 -82.65
C LEU A 281 -46.42 32.00 -82.67
N VAL A 282 -45.58 32.35 -83.64
CA VAL A 282 -44.21 31.81 -83.73
C VAL A 282 -43.36 32.26 -82.54
N ASN A 283 -43.44 33.54 -82.14
CA ASN A 283 -42.71 34.01 -80.96
C ASN A 283 -43.19 33.32 -79.67
N ALA A 284 -44.50 33.16 -79.48
CA ALA A 284 -45.04 32.43 -78.34
C ALA A 284 -44.61 30.95 -78.34
N LEU A 285 -44.55 30.31 -79.52
CA LEU A 285 -44.09 28.93 -79.65
C LEU A 285 -42.60 28.78 -79.32
N VAL A 286 -41.75 29.72 -79.75
CA VAL A 286 -40.33 29.74 -79.42
C VAL A 286 -40.12 29.93 -77.92
N ASP A 287 -40.87 30.83 -77.29
CA ASP A 287 -40.81 31.08 -75.84
C ASP A 287 -41.23 29.85 -75.01
N ILE A 288 -42.22 29.09 -75.49
CA ILE A 288 -42.66 27.83 -74.86
C ILE A 288 -41.61 26.72 -75.09
N LYS A 289 -41.08 26.59 -76.31
CA LYS A 289 -40.08 25.55 -76.64
C LYS A 289 -38.74 25.77 -75.94
N ALA A 290 -38.34 27.03 -75.70
CA ALA A 290 -37.13 27.38 -74.96
C ALA A 290 -37.23 27.08 -73.45
N LYS A 291 -38.44 26.86 -72.92
CA LYS A 291 -38.70 26.41 -71.56
C LYS A 291 -39.56 25.15 -71.55
N ALA A 292 -39.13 24.15 -72.34
CA ALA A 292 -39.65 22.80 -72.20
C ALA A 292 -39.23 22.26 -70.83
N GLY A 293 -40.21 22.05 -69.95
CA GLY A 293 -40.03 21.22 -68.76
C GLY A 293 -39.93 19.75 -69.15
#